data_AF-A0A519GTT8-F1
#
_entry.id   AF-A0A519GTT8-F1
#
_cell.length_a   1.000
_cell.length_b   1.000
_cell.length_c   1.000
_cell.angle_alpha   90.00
_cell.angle_beta   90.00
_cell.angle_gamma   90.00
#
_symmetry.space_group_name_H-M   'P 1'
#
loop_
_entity.id
_entity.type
_entity.pdbx_description
1 polymer ?
#
loop_
_entity_poly.entity_id
_entity_poly.type
_entity_poly.pdbx_seq_one_letter_code
_entity_poly.pdbx_strand_id
1 'polypeptide(L)'
;MRQEKGATALLLCASTIFVSAFLLFLVQPLIARQILPWFGGSAAVWTLCLVFFQVLLLLGYFYADRLSRRPLATQAVVHALLLVAACAMLPVIPDAALKPTGQDDPAAGVLAVLAATIGLPYLAVCTTGPLVQSWVARLHAGDAPRQARVYRLFALSNLAALVALVVYPFVLEPAFTLHAQAVAWSAGFGLFAVLAIVSVVAVRKARPDRIGSEAVVPGAAAAGAQAARLPWALQVLWLVLAALGTVALLAVSAFITQDIASVPLLWIVPLALYLLSFVLCFDSDRWYRRWLFWPAVLLLTPAMGWYLSTPQRSLPIAAAIGLFCTGLLAICMFANGELARARPGPAQLTRFYLLLALGGAAGGIFAGVLAPHLFNGYWELPASLAVPGLVMLWLSRARQQWVWFVFALLVVVGFAYFLKLAAVAVSTNVFYASIAAMPASAAGYTA
;
A
#
# COMPACT_ATOMS: atom_id res chain seq x y z
N MET A 1 0.61 -37.69 6.69
CA MET A 1 0.16 -36.95 7.90
C MET A 1 0.86 -35.60 8.16
N ARG A 2 2.18 -35.49 8.39
CA ARG A 2 2.82 -34.18 8.75
C ARG A 2 2.87 -33.17 7.60
N GLN A 3 3.25 -33.60 6.40
CA GLN A 3 3.21 -32.74 5.21
C GLN A 3 1.78 -32.29 4.87
N GLU A 4 0.79 -33.17 5.05
CA GLU A 4 -0.64 -32.84 4.87
C GLU A 4 -1.13 -31.79 5.87
N LYS A 5 -0.73 -31.90 7.16
CA LYS A 5 -1.04 -30.87 8.17
C LYS A 5 -0.46 -29.51 7.82
N GLY A 6 0.77 -29.47 7.30
CA GLY A 6 1.41 -28.24 6.81
C GLY A 6 0.72 -27.63 5.60
N ALA A 7 0.34 -28.46 4.62
CA ALA A 7 -0.40 -28.02 3.43
C ALA A 7 -1.79 -27.48 3.80
N THR A 8 -2.49 -28.13 4.72
CA THR A 8 -3.79 -27.69 5.23
C THR A 8 -3.68 -26.35 5.94
N ALA A 9 -2.67 -26.17 6.80
CA ALA A 9 -2.42 -24.90 7.48
C ALA A 9 -2.13 -23.76 6.48
N LEU A 10 -1.35 -24.05 5.43
CA LEU A 10 -1.07 -23.08 4.37
C LEU A 10 -2.34 -22.66 3.61
N LEU A 11 -3.20 -23.62 3.26
CA LEU A 11 -4.46 -23.34 2.55
C LEU A 11 -5.42 -22.51 3.40
N LEU A 12 -5.52 -22.80 4.69
CA LEU A 12 -6.28 -22.00 5.65
C LEU A 12 -5.73 -20.57 5.72
N CYS A 13 -4.42 -20.41 5.89
CA CYS A 13 -3.78 -19.10 5.92
C CYS A 13 -4.00 -18.31 4.62
N ALA A 14 -3.87 -18.95 3.46
CA ALA A 14 -4.11 -18.32 2.17
C ALA A 14 -5.58 -17.87 2.03
N SER A 15 -6.53 -18.70 2.47
CA SER A 15 -7.95 -18.37 2.48
C SER A 15 -8.26 -17.22 3.42
N THR A 16 -7.68 -17.20 4.64
CA THR A 16 -7.81 -16.09 5.60
C THR A 16 -7.27 -14.79 5.01
N ILE A 17 -6.13 -14.83 4.31
CA ILE A 17 -5.55 -13.65 3.66
C ILE A 17 -6.43 -13.15 2.51
N PHE A 18 -6.95 -14.05 1.68
CA PHE A 18 -7.83 -13.68 0.58
C PHE A 18 -9.11 -13.03 1.08
N VAL A 19 -9.82 -13.70 2.00
CA VAL A 19 -11.10 -13.20 2.55
C VAL A 19 -10.88 -11.88 3.30
N SER A 20 -9.84 -11.76 4.12
CA SER A 20 -9.56 -10.51 4.84
C SER A 20 -9.26 -9.36 3.89
N ALA A 21 -8.41 -9.55 2.87
CA ALA A 21 -8.10 -8.49 1.91
C ALA A 21 -9.30 -8.11 1.03
N PHE A 22 -10.13 -9.08 0.63
CA PHE A 22 -11.38 -8.82 -0.08
C PHE A 22 -12.32 -7.95 0.76
N LEU A 23 -12.55 -8.31 2.03
CA LEU A 23 -13.40 -7.53 2.96
C LEU A 23 -12.82 -6.14 3.25
N LEU A 24 -11.51 -6.02 3.45
CA LEU A 24 -10.82 -4.75 3.71
C LEU A 24 -11.03 -3.75 2.59
N PHE A 25 -11.06 -4.23 1.34
CA PHE A 25 -11.23 -3.37 0.19
C PHE A 25 -12.71 -3.07 -0.09
N LEU A 26 -13.62 -4.00 0.21
CA LEU A 26 -15.06 -3.83 0.04
C LEU A 26 -15.69 -2.82 1.00
N VAL A 27 -15.17 -2.76 2.22
CA VAL A 27 -15.79 -1.97 3.30
C VAL A 27 -15.65 -0.46 3.08
N GLN A 28 -14.56 -0.02 2.45
CA GLN A 28 -14.26 1.40 2.27
C GLN A 28 -15.32 2.12 1.42
N PRO A 29 -15.68 1.65 0.20
CA PRO A 29 -16.75 2.28 -0.57
C PRO A 29 -18.13 2.06 0.06
N LEU A 30 -18.36 0.93 0.73
CA LEU A 30 -19.61 0.65 1.43
C LEU A 30 -19.93 1.67 2.53
N ILE A 31 -19.00 1.87 3.46
CA ILE A 31 -19.21 2.76 4.60
C ILE A 31 -19.19 4.22 4.18
N ALA A 32 -18.34 4.59 3.20
CA ALA A 32 -18.35 5.93 2.61
C ALA A 32 -19.76 6.26 2.09
N ARG A 33 -20.36 5.39 1.29
CA ARG A 33 -21.72 5.61 0.78
C ARG A 33 -22.80 5.68 1.86
N GLN A 34 -22.65 4.97 2.97
CA GLN A 34 -23.60 5.03 4.08
C GLN A 34 -23.56 6.38 4.81
N ILE A 35 -22.38 6.97 5.00
CA ILE A 35 -22.23 8.22 5.76
C ILE A 35 -22.29 9.48 4.89
N LEU A 36 -22.07 9.37 3.57
CA LEU A 36 -22.13 10.49 2.63
C LEU A 36 -23.43 11.32 2.75
N PRO A 37 -24.63 10.73 2.89
CA PRO A 37 -25.89 11.47 3.08
C PRO A 37 -25.95 12.30 4.37
N TRP A 38 -25.11 12.01 5.38
CA TRP A 38 -25.13 12.70 6.67
C TRP A 38 -24.20 13.91 6.71
N PHE A 39 -23.04 13.81 6.06
CA PHE A 39 -21.99 14.84 6.08
C PHE A 39 -21.87 15.62 4.76
N GLY A 40 -22.70 15.27 3.77
CA GLY A 40 -22.63 15.80 2.42
C GLY A 40 -21.59 15.07 1.57
N GLY A 41 -21.87 14.90 0.27
CA GLY A 41 -20.99 14.24 -0.69
C GLY A 41 -19.75 15.06 -1.08
N SER A 42 -19.19 15.84 -0.15
CA SER A 42 -18.04 16.71 -0.42
C SER A 42 -16.75 15.89 -0.55
N ALA A 43 -15.80 16.40 -1.34
CA ALA A 43 -14.47 15.83 -1.45
C ALA A 43 -13.74 15.74 -0.09
N ALA A 44 -14.05 16.65 0.84
CA ALA A 44 -13.48 16.65 2.19
C ALA A 44 -13.87 15.40 3.00
N VAL A 45 -15.14 14.97 2.96
CA VAL A 45 -15.60 13.76 3.66
C VAL A 45 -14.91 12.51 3.09
N TRP A 46 -14.77 12.44 1.77
CA TRP A 46 -14.04 11.35 1.11
C TRP A 46 -12.57 11.30 1.55
N THR A 47 -11.87 12.44 1.55
CA THR A 47 -10.48 12.54 2.01
C THR A 47 -10.33 12.11 3.46
N LEU A 48 -11.25 12.50 4.35
CA LEU A 48 -11.24 12.07 5.76
C LEU A 48 -11.41 10.56 5.90
N CYS A 49 -12.31 9.95 5.12
CA CYS A 49 -12.46 8.48 5.08
C CYS A 49 -11.14 7.80 4.69
N LEU A 50 -10.49 8.28 3.62
CA LEU A 50 -9.21 7.75 3.16
C LEU A 50 -8.13 7.87 4.23
N VAL A 51 -7.98 9.02 4.87
CA VAL A 51 -7.01 9.25 5.95
C VAL A 51 -7.29 8.32 7.13
N PHE A 52 -8.54 8.18 7.55
CA PHE A 52 -8.93 7.25 8.61
C PHE A 52 -8.51 5.82 8.29
N PHE A 53 -8.82 5.31 7.10
CA PHE A 53 -8.47 3.94 6.70
C PHE A 53 -6.95 3.74 6.56
N GLN A 54 -6.20 4.74 6.11
CA GLN A 54 -4.74 4.69 6.04
C GLN A 54 -4.11 4.63 7.44
N VAL A 55 -4.60 5.45 8.37
CA VAL A 55 -4.12 5.45 9.77
C VAL A 55 -4.43 4.12 10.46
N LEU A 56 -5.65 3.60 10.32
CA LEU A 56 -6.00 2.31 10.90
C LEU A 56 -5.23 1.14 10.26
N LEU A 57 -4.98 1.17 8.95
CA LEU A 57 -4.14 0.19 8.26
C LEU A 57 -2.72 0.19 8.84
N LEU A 58 -2.14 1.39 9.01
CA LEU A 58 -0.82 1.57 9.62
C LEU A 58 -0.80 1.05 11.07
N LEU A 59 -1.83 1.36 11.86
CA LEU A 59 -1.97 0.89 13.23
C LEU A 59 -2.08 -0.63 13.31
N GLY A 60 -2.84 -1.26 12.41
CA GLY A 60 -2.95 -2.72 12.35
C GLY A 60 -1.64 -3.40 11.95
N TYR A 61 -0.88 -2.80 11.04
CA TYR A 61 0.44 -3.29 10.66
C TYR A 61 1.46 -3.12 11.80
N PHE A 62 1.38 -2.01 12.53
CA PHE A 62 2.16 -1.79 13.74
C PHE A 62 1.83 -2.81 14.82
N TYR A 63 0.54 -3.06 15.07
CA TYR A 63 0.05 -4.12 15.95
C TYR A 63 0.62 -5.48 15.52
N ALA A 64 0.57 -5.82 14.23
CA ALA A 64 1.08 -7.08 13.73
C ALA A 64 2.61 -7.20 13.89
N ASP A 65 3.37 -6.13 13.67
CA ASP A 65 4.82 -6.11 13.91
C ASP A 65 5.16 -6.32 15.39
N ARG A 66 4.40 -5.72 16.31
CA ARG A 66 4.63 -5.87 17.75
C ARG A 66 4.19 -7.24 18.27
N LEU A 67 3.02 -7.71 17.84
CA LEU A 67 2.46 -8.99 18.28
C LEU A 67 3.24 -10.16 17.69
N SER A 68 3.70 -10.07 16.44
CA SER A 68 4.48 -11.13 15.81
C SER A 68 5.77 -11.48 16.57
N ARG A 69 6.34 -10.54 17.33
CA ARG A 69 7.53 -10.77 18.17
C ARG A 69 7.25 -11.62 19.41
N ARG A 70 5.98 -11.76 19.82
CA ARG A 70 5.58 -12.57 20.98
C ARG A 70 5.46 -14.07 20.64
N PRO A 71 5.37 -14.97 21.64
CA PRO A 71 5.08 -16.39 21.42
C PRO A 71 3.72 -16.59 20.73
N LEU A 72 3.58 -17.62 19.89
CA LEU A 72 2.35 -17.88 19.12
C LEU A 72 1.09 -18.03 19.99
N ALA A 73 1.22 -18.54 21.22
CA ALA A 73 0.08 -18.64 22.14
C ALA A 73 -0.48 -17.26 22.51
N THR A 74 0.41 -16.32 22.84
CA THR A 74 0.03 -14.91 23.10
C THR A 74 -0.59 -14.28 21.85
N GLN A 75 -0.03 -14.54 20.66
CA GLN A 75 -0.59 -14.02 19.41
C GLN A 75 -2.01 -14.52 19.18
N ALA A 76 -2.25 -15.82 19.39
CA ALA A 76 -3.57 -16.43 19.24
C ALA A 76 -4.59 -15.81 20.20
N VAL A 77 -4.24 -15.67 21.49
CA VAL A 77 -5.15 -15.11 22.51
C VAL A 77 -5.46 -13.64 22.22
N VAL A 78 -4.43 -12.81 22.01
CA VAL A 78 -4.60 -11.36 21.81
C VAL A 78 -5.37 -11.08 20.52
N HIS A 79 -5.10 -11.83 19.44
CA HIS A 79 -5.83 -11.66 18.19
C HIS A 79 -7.27 -12.21 18.27
N ALA A 80 -7.50 -13.32 18.96
CA ALA A 80 -8.85 -13.83 19.20
C ALA A 80 -9.70 -12.84 20.02
N LEU A 81 -9.13 -12.23 21.06
CA LEU A 81 -9.82 -11.18 21.83
C LEU A 81 -10.18 -9.97 20.96
N LEU A 82 -9.27 -9.55 20.07
CA LEU A 82 -9.55 -8.48 19.11
C LEU A 82 -10.69 -8.86 18.16
N LEU A 83 -10.71 -10.09 17.64
CA LEU A 83 -11.77 -10.56 16.74
C LEU A 83 -13.12 -10.63 17.46
N VAL A 84 -13.16 -11.12 18.70
CA VAL A 84 -14.40 -11.15 19.51
C VAL A 84 -14.89 -9.74 19.81
N ALA A 85 -14.01 -8.82 20.19
CA ALA A 85 -14.37 -7.42 20.41
C ALA A 85 -14.89 -6.75 19.11
N ALA A 86 -14.28 -7.05 17.96
CA ALA A 86 -14.75 -6.55 16.68
C ALA A 86 -16.11 -7.15 16.27
N CYS A 87 -16.39 -8.42 16.58
CA CYS A 87 -17.71 -9.02 16.36
C CYS A 87 -18.82 -8.31 17.14
N ALA A 88 -18.52 -7.74 18.31
CA ALA A 88 -19.48 -6.99 19.11
C ALA A 88 -19.92 -5.66 18.46
N MET A 89 -19.19 -5.17 17.44
CA MET A 89 -19.55 -3.97 16.67
C MET A 89 -20.35 -4.29 15.40
N LEU A 90 -20.70 -5.56 15.17
CA LEU A 90 -21.52 -5.95 14.02
C LEU A 90 -23.01 -5.80 14.33
N PRO A 91 -23.85 -5.45 13.33
CA PRO A 91 -23.50 -5.19 11.94
C PRO A 91 -22.85 -3.82 11.73
N VAL A 92 -22.03 -3.67 10.70
CA VAL A 92 -21.41 -2.39 10.32
C VAL A 92 -22.44 -1.48 9.66
N ILE A 93 -23.38 -1.00 10.46
CA ILE A 93 -24.43 -0.06 10.08
C ILE A 93 -24.34 1.11 11.06
N PRO A 94 -24.06 2.33 10.59
CA PRO A 94 -24.08 3.52 11.42
C PRO A 94 -25.43 3.70 12.11
N ASP A 95 -25.41 3.82 13.44
CA ASP A 95 -26.58 4.15 14.22
C ASP A 95 -27.04 5.57 13.88
N ALA A 96 -28.34 5.76 13.63
CA ALA A 96 -28.94 7.05 13.37
C ALA A 96 -28.69 8.06 14.51
N ALA A 97 -28.46 7.59 15.74
CA ALA A 97 -28.07 8.43 16.88
C ALA A 97 -26.73 9.16 16.68
N LEU A 98 -25.86 8.66 15.80
CA LEU A 98 -24.57 9.29 15.47
C LEU A 98 -24.67 10.35 14.37
N LYS A 99 -25.87 10.63 13.86
CA LYS A 99 -26.09 11.66 12.84
C LYS A 99 -25.74 13.04 13.42
N PRO A 100 -24.91 13.85 12.74
CA PRO A 100 -24.57 15.19 13.23
C PRO A 100 -25.83 16.05 13.33
N THR A 101 -25.97 16.77 14.45
CA THR A 101 -27.08 17.69 14.73
C THR A 101 -26.86 19.10 14.15
N GLY A 102 -25.73 19.32 13.46
CA GLY A 102 -25.41 20.55 12.73
C GLY A 102 -24.59 21.59 13.51
N GLN A 103 -24.18 21.30 14.75
CA GLN A 103 -23.40 22.24 15.59
C GLN A 103 -21.89 21.92 15.69
N ASP A 104 -21.46 20.71 15.29
CA ASP A 104 -20.08 20.25 15.44
C ASP A 104 -19.26 20.34 14.14
N ASP A 105 -17.93 20.32 14.27
CA ASP A 105 -17.00 20.20 13.14
C ASP A 105 -17.32 18.93 12.32
N PRO A 106 -17.67 19.06 11.03
CA PRO A 106 -17.96 17.92 10.16
C PRO A 106 -16.83 16.88 10.12
N ALA A 107 -15.57 17.31 10.30
CA ALA A 107 -14.44 16.39 10.27
C ALA A 107 -14.42 15.45 11.47
N ALA A 108 -14.62 15.99 12.68
CA ALA A 108 -14.68 15.21 13.91
C ALA A 108 -15.86 14.22 13.89
N GLY A 109 -17.01 14.65 13.36
CA GLY A 109 -18.19 13.80 13.23
C GLY A 109 -17.96 12.59 12.30
N VAL A 110 -17.33 12.79 11.13
CA VAL A 110 -16.99 11.69 10.21
C VAL A 110 -16.07 10.67 10.90
N LEU A 111 -15.02 11.14 11.56
CA LEU A 111 -14.07 10.27 12.24
C LEU A 111 -14.71 9.52 13.41
N ALA A 112 -15.60 10.17 14.17
CA ALA A 112 -16.34 9.55 15.27
C ALA A 112 -17.26 8.44 14.78
N VAL A 113 -18.04 8.69 13.72
CA VAL A 113 -18.92 7.67 13.11
C VAL A 113 -18.10 6.48 12.63
N LEU A 114 -17.01 6.72 11.90
CA LEU A 114 -16.14 5.65 11.39
C LEU A 114 -15.51 4.84 12.53
N ALA A 115 -15.01 5.51 13.58
CA ALA A 115 -14.44 4.84 14.74
C ALA A 115 -15.47 3.97 15.47
N ALA A 116 -16.70 4.47 15.67
CA ALA A 116 -17.77 3.79 16.38
C ALA A 116 -18.42 2.64 15.59
N THR A 117 -18.31 2.63 14.26
CA THR A 117 -18.98 1.63 13.41
C THR A 117 -18.02 0.58 12.86
N ILE A 118 -16.89 1.02 12.31
CA ILE A 118 -15.98 0.14 11.56
C ILE A 118 -14.55 0.13 12.11
N GLY A 119 -14.27 0.91 13.16
CA GLY A 119 -12.94 1.04 13.75
C GLY A 119 -12.29 -0.29 14.12
N LEU A 120 -12.87 -1.06 15.05
CA LEU A 120 -12.29 -2.35 15.45
C LEU A 120 -12.41 -3.43 14.36
N PRO A 121 -13.53 -3.60 13.64
CA PRO A 121 -13.59 -4.55 12.54
C PRO A 121 -12.53 -4.30 11.47
N TYR A 122 -12.34 -3.04 11.03
CA TYR A 122 -11.31 -2.69 10.06
C TYR A 122 -9.90 -2.96 10.61
N LEU A 123 -9.63 -2.57 11.87
CA LEU A 123 -8.37 -2.85 12.54
C LEU A 123 -8.08 -4.36 12.60
N ALA A 124 -9.08 -5.17 12.94
CA ALA A 124 -8.93 -6.62 13.01
C ALA A 124 -8.57 -7.22 11.65
N VAL A 125 -9.29 -6.83 10.58
CA VAL A 125 -9.03 -7.32 9.22
C VAL A 125 -7.62 -6.91 8.76
N CYS A 126 -7.21 -5.65 8.97
CA CYS A 126 -5.96 -5.14 8.43
C CYS A 126 -4.71 -5.73 9.12
N THR A 127 -4.83 -6.25 10.35
CA THR A 127 -3.71 -6.97 11.02
C THR A 127 -3.38 -8.31 10.38
N THR A 128 -4.32 -8.90 9.63
CA THR A 128 -4.27 -10.29 9.16
C THR A 128 -3.13 -10.54 8.18
N GLY A 129 -2.94 -9.66 7.20
CA GLY A 129 -1.94 -9.86 6.14
C GLY A 129 -0.54 -10.11 6.70
N PRO A 130 0.05 -9.13 7.44
CA PRO A 130 1.37 -9.30 8.03
C PRO A 130 1.42 -10.42 9.08
N LEU A 131 0.38 -10.57 9.91
CA LEU A 131 0.38 -11.52 11.02
C LEU A 131 0.33 -12.98 10.52
N VAL A 132 -0.61 -13.29 9.62
CA VAL A 132 -0.74 -14.64 9.04
C VAL A 132 0.48 -15.00 8.20
N GLN A 133 1.05 -14.06 7.45
CA GLN A 133 2.30 -14.30 6.73
C GLN A 133 3.48 -14.58 7.67
N SER A 134 3.53 -13.91 8.84
CA SER A 134 4.53 -14.23 9.86
C SER A 134 4.37 -15.66 10.43
N TRP A 135 3.14 -16.15 10.53
CA TRP A 135 2.84 -17.52 10.94
C TRP A 135 3.30 -18.54 9.90
N VAL A 136 3.03 -18.29 8.62
CA VAL A 136 3.48 -19.15 7.51
C VAL A 136 5.00 -19.14 7.39
N ALA A 137 5.65 -17.98 7.53
CA ALA A 137 7.11 -17.86 7.55
C ALA A 137 7.75 -18.71 8.67
N ARG A 138 7.09 -18.78 9.83
CA ARG A 138 7.48 -19.62 10.96
C ARG A 138 7.22 -21.11 10.74
N LEU A 139 6.17 -21.47 9.99
CA LEU A 139 5.87 -22.85 9.63
C LEU A 139 6.96 -23.44 8.74
N HIS A 140 7.51 -22.64 7.83
CA HIS A 140 8.60 -23.03 6.93
C HIS A 140 10.00 -22.71 7.47
N ALA A 141 10.17 -22.53 8.79
CA ALA A 141 11.47 -22.30 9.39
C ALA A 141 12.46 -23.43 9.07
N GLY A 142 13.60 -23.08 8.45
CA GLY A 142 14.62 -24.05 8.02
C GLY A 142 14.53 -24.46 6.54
N ASP A 143 13.52 -24.02 5.80
CA ASP A 143 13.34 -24.28 4.37
C ASP A 143 13.36 -22.95 3.59
N ALA A 144 14.57 -22.49 3.23
CA ALA A 144 14.81 -21.23 2.55
C ALA A 144 13.93 -21.03 1.28
N PRO A 145 13.79 -22.00 0.35
CA PRO A 145 12.97 -21.81 -0.83
C PRO A 145 11.47 -21.71 -0.51
N ARG A 146 10.95 -22.41 0.51
CA ARG A 146 9.54 -22.23 0.93
C ARG A 146 9.29 -20.92 1.68
N GLN A 147 10.27 -20.43 2.43
CA GLN A 147 10.17 -19.11 3.07
C GLN A 147 10.12 -17.97 2.06
N ALA A 148 10.88 -18.05 0.98
CA ALA A 148 10.84 -17.04 -0.09
C ALA A 148 9.44 -16.94 -0.74
N ARG A 149 8.69 -18.05 -0.80
CA ARG A 149 7.32 -18.08 -1.37
C ARG A 149 6.26 -17.42 -0.50
N VAL A 150 6.55 -17.06 0.76
CA VAL A 150 5.59 -16.38 1.66
C VAL A 150 5.13 -15.05 1.07
N TYR A 151 6.01 -14.33 0.37
CA TYR A 151 5.67 -13.06 -0.30
C TYR A 151 4.61 -13.21 -1.38
N ARG A 152 4.39 -14.42 -1.94
CA ARG A 152 3.28 -14.67 -2.88
C ARG A 152 1.91 -14.54 -2.21
N LEU A 153 1.83 -14.71 -0.89
CA LEU A 153 0.60 -14.44 -0.15
C LEU A 153 0.25 -12.94 -0.14
N PHE A 154 1.24 -12.05 -0.30
CA PHE A 154 0.99 -10.63 -0.48
C PHE A 154 0.47 -10.32 -1.89
N ALA A 155 0.93 -11.05 -2.91
CA ALA A 155 0.31 -11.00 -4.23
C ALA A 155 -1.15 -11.49 -4.17
N LEU A 156 -1.43 -12.58 -3.44
CA LEU A 156 -2.79 -13.07 -3.24
C LEU A 156 -3.71 -12.04 -2.55
N SER A 157 -3.24 -11.33 -1.52
CA SER A 157 -4.04 -10.28 -0.86
C SER A 157 -4.35 -9.12 -1.81
N ASN A 158 -3.38 -8.69 -2.62
CA ASN A 158 -3.60 -7.62 -3.60
C ASN A 158 -4.52 -8.06 -4.73
N LEU A 159 -4.48 -9.34 -5.13
CA LEU A 159 -5.41 -9.90 -6.09
C LEU A 159 -6.84 -9.91 -5.53
N ALA A 160 -7.02 -10.29 -4.26
CA ALA A 160 -8.32 -10.24 -3.60
C ALA A 160 -8.88 -8.81 -3.53
N ALA A 161 -8.02 -7.83 -3.21
CA ALA A 161 -8.36 -6.41 -3.22
C ALA A 161 -8.76 -5.93 -4.64
N LEU A 162 -8.03 -6.34 -5.67
CA LEU A 162 -8.36 -6.05 -7.07
C LEU A 162 -9.70 -6.65 -7.49
N VAL A 163 -10.00 -7.88 -7.08
CA VAL A 163 -11.30 -8.51 -7.33
C VAL A 163 -12.42 -7.73 -6.62
N ALA A 164 -12.23 -7.35 -5.36
CA ALA A 164 -13.19 -6.53 -4.62
C ALA A 164 -13.43 -5.16 -5.28
N LEU A 165 -12.36 -4.50 -5.75
CA LEU A 165 -12.43 -3.22 -6.47
C LEU A 165 -13.36 -3.28 -7.68
N VAL A 166 -13.28 -4.36 -8.45
CA VAL A 166 -14.09 -4.54 -9.67
C VAL A 166 -15.49 -5.03 -9.32
N VAL A 167 -15.61 -6.00 -8.40
CA VAL A 167 -16.90 -6.59 -8.04
C VAL A 167 -17.84 -5.57 -7.39
N TYR A 168 -17.32 -4.62 -6.62
CA TYR A 168 -18.17 -3.66 -5.90
C TYR A 168 -19.07 -2.81 -6.83
N PRO A 169 -18.54 -1.96 -7.74
CA PRO A 169 -19.36 -1.09 -8.58
C PRO A 169 -20.13 -1.83 -9.68
N PHE A 170 -19.61 -2.95 -10.20
CA PHE A 170 -20.22 -3.63 -11.35
C PHE A 170 -21.21 -4.74 -10.97
N VAL A 171 -21.09 -5.31 -9.77
CA VAL A 171 -21.95 -6.43 -9.33
C VAL A 171 -22.71 -6.07 -8.06
N LEU A 172 -22.02 -5.63 -7.01
CA LEU A 172 -22.69 -5.47 -5.71
C LEU A 172 -23.58 -4.23 -5.66
N GLU A 173 -23.08 -3.10 -6.16
CA GLU A 173 -23.81 -1.84 -6.14
C GLU A 173 -25.11 -1.88 -6.95
N PRO A 174 -25.17 -2.45 -8.17
CA PRO A 174 -26.41 -2.55 -8.92
C PRO A 174 -27.38 -3.61 -8.41
N ALA A 175 -26.86 -4.70 -7.80
CA ALA A 175 -27.69 -5.86 -7.44
C ALA A 175 -28.24 -5.85 -6.01
N PHE A 176 -27.61 -5.14 -5.06
CA PHE A 176 -27.94 -5.24 -3.64
C PHE A 176 -28.11 -3.87 -2.97
N THR A 177 -29.05 -3.79 -2.03
CA THR A 177 -29.24 -2.60 -1.17
C THR A 177 -28.05 -2.42 -0.23
N LEU A 178 -27.79 -1.17 0.21
CA LEU A 178 -26.69 -0.88 1.15
C LEU A 178 -26.80 -1.66 2.47
N HIS A 179 -28.02 -1.91 2.94
CA HIS A 179 -28.26 -2.73 4.13
C HIS A 179 -27.86 -4.20 3.89
N ALA A 180 -28.27 -4.78 2.74
CA ALA A 180 -27.88 -6.14 2.38
C ALA A 180 -26.36 -6.28 2.22
N GLN A 181 -25.70 -5.28 1.63
CA GLN A 181 -24.24 -5.24 1.53
C GLN A 181 -23.57 -5.21 2.93
N ALA A 182 -24.09 -4.43 3.88
CA ALA A 182 -23.58 -4.36 5.25
C ALA A 182 -23.73 -5.67 6.03
N VAL A 183 -24.89 -6.32 5.91
CA VAL A 183 -25.14 -7.64 6.51
C VAL A 183 -24.23 -8.70 5.88
N ALA A 184 -24.12 -8.72 4.55
CA ALA A 184 -23.25 -9.64 3.83
C ALA A 184 -21.76 -9.45 4.23
N TRP A 185 -21.31 -8.21 4.35
CA TRP A 185 -19.95 -7.91 4.83
C TRP A 185 -19.74 -8.40 6.26
N SER A 186 -20.73 -8.21 7.14
CA SER A 186 -20.70 -8.63 8.55
C SER A 186 -20.68 -10.17 8.69
N ALA A 187 -21.45 -10.88 7.86
CA ALA A 187 -21.39 -12.34 7.75
C ALA A 187 -20.01 -12.80 7.24
N GLY A 188 -19.47 -12.11 6.23
CA GLY A 188 -18.12 -12.33 5.72
C GLY A 188 -17.05 -12.11 6.79
N PHE A 189 -17.21 -11.10 7.65
CA PHE A 189 -16.34 -10.85 8.80
C PHE A 189 -16.39 -12.01 9.79
N GLY A 190 -17.58 -12.54 10.10
CA GLY A 190 -17.74 -13.73 10.94
C GLY A 190 -16.99 -14.94 10.38
N LEU A 191 -17.13 -15.21 9.08
CA LEU A 191 -16.35 -16.24 8.39
C LEU A 191 -14.84 -15.99 8.49
N PHE A 192 -14.41 -14.75 8.26
CA PHE A 192 -13.01 -14.35 8.41
C PHE A 192 -12.49 -14.61 9.83
N ALA A 193 -13.24 -14.25 10.87
CA ALA A 193 -12.84 -14.46 12.26
C ALA A 193 -12.66 -15.96 12.58
N VAL A 194 -13.57 -16.81 12.12
CA VAL A 194 -13.44 -18.27 12.24
C VAL A 194 -12.19 -18.76 11.51
N LEU A 195 -11.99 -18.34 10.25
CA LEU A 195 -10.80 -18.72 9.46
C LEU A 195 -9.50 -18.29 10.14
N ALA A 196 -9.45 -17.09 10.73
CA ALA A 196 -8.27 -16.58 11.42
C ALA A 196 -7.93 -17.41 12.67
N ILE A 197 -8.94 -17.75 13.48
CA ILE A 197 -8.78 -18.60 14.67
C ILE A 197 -8.34 -20.02 14.27
N VAL A 198 -8.99 -20.61 13.26
CA VAL A 198 -8.64 -21.95 12.77
C VAL A 198 -7.23 -21.96 12.17
N SER A 199 -6.84 -20.92 11.45
CA SER A 199 -5.48 -20.75 10.89
C SER A 199 -4.40 -20.75 11.98
N VAL A 200 -4.56 -19.97 13.06
CA VAL A 200 -3.55 -19.93 14.13
C VAL A 200 -3.46 -21.26 14.88
N VAL A 201 -4.60 -21.95 15.10
CA VAL A 201 -4.63 -23.29 15.70
C VAL A 201 -3.96 -24.33 14.79
N ALA A 202 -4.23 -24.29 13.48
CA ALA A 202 -3.63 -25.19 12.51
C ALA A 202 -2.11 -25.00 12.44
N VAL A 203 -1.62 -23.75 12.40
CA VAL A 203 -0.18 -23.47 12.42
C VAL A 203 0.47 -23.94 13.72
N ARG A 204 -0.19 -23.76 14.88
CA ARG A 204 0.32 -24.27 16.16
C ARG A 204 0.44 -25.79 16.16
N LYS A 205 -0.54 -26.52 15.63
CA LYS A 205 -0.53 -28.00 15.55
C LYS A 205 0.45 -28.55 14.50
N ALA A 206 0.72 -27.77 13.45
CA ALA A 206 1.63 -28.16 12.37
C ALA A 206 3.09 -27.82 12.67
N ARG A 207 3.37 -27.02 13.71
CA ARG A 207 4.75 -26.77 14.16
C ARG A 207 5.39 -28.07 14.63
N PRO A 208 6.65 -28.33 14.28
CA PRO A 208 7.40 -29.40 14.91
C PRO A 208 7.56 -29.09 16.40
N ASP A 209 7.16 -30.04 17.26
CA ASP A 209 7.54 -30.03 18.67
C ASP A 209 9.06 -29.98 18.73
N ARG A 210 9.62 -28.88 19.24
CA ARG A 210 11.00 -28.86 19.71
C ARG A 210 11.06 -29.58 21.05
N ILE A 211 10.85 -30.89 21.04
CA ILE A 211 11.31 -31.76 22.12
C ILE A 211 12.73 -32.18 21.73
N GLY A 212 13.73 -31.58 22.37
CA GLY A 212 15.13 -31.99 22.29
C GLY A 212 15.95 -31.40 21.13
N SER A 213 16.47 -30.19 21.31
CA SER A 213 17.88 -29.84 21.01
C SER A 213 18.10 -28.35 21.27
N GLU A 214 18.22 -28.01 22.56
CA GLU A 214 19.18 -26.99 23.00
C GLU A 214 20.57 -27.65 23.11
N ALA A 215 21.05 -28.28 22.03
CA ALA A 215 22.49 -28.34 21.84
C ALA A 215 22.90 -26.95 21.35
N VAL A 216 23.11 -26.06 22.31
CA VAL A 216 23.82 -24.80 22.11
C VAL A 216 25.17 -25.16 21.52
N VAL A 217 25.31 -25.04 20.19
CA VAL A 217 26.63 -24.92 19.58
C VAL A 217 27.15 -23.55 20.02
N PRO A 218 28.18 -23.46 20.88
CA PRO A 218 28.57 -22.20 21.53
C PRO A 218 29.09 -21.12 20.55
N GLY A 219 29.26 -21.45 19.26
CA GLY A 219 29.66 -20.51 18.20
C GLY A 219 28.53 -19.96 17.33
N ALA A 220 27.35 -20.60 17.29
CA ALA A 220 26.23 -20.17 16.43
C ALA A 220 25.38 -19.06 17.07
N ALA A 221 25.38 -18.98 18.40
CA ALA A 221 24.68 -17.95 19.15
C ALA A 221 25.31 -16.56 18.96
N ALA A 222 26.63 -16.46 18.81
CA ALA A 222 27.32 -15.19 18.54
C ALA A 222 27.06 -14.69 17.10
N ALA A 223 26.97 -15.58 16.12
CA ALA A 223 26.63 -15.25 14.73
C ALA A 223 25.12 -14.94 14.53
N GLY A 224 24.24 -15.53 15.34
CA GLY A 224 22.80 -15.25 15.34
C GLY A 224 22.39 -14.02 16.17
N ALA A 225 23.21 -13.61 17.16
CA ALA A 225 22.98 -12.43 17.99
C ALA A 225 23.35 -11.11 17.30
N GLN A 226 24.16 -11.15 16.24
CA GLN A 226 24.17 -10.13 15.20
C GLN A 226 22.98 -10.34 14.27
N ALA A 227 21.77 -10.25 14.81
CA ALA A 227 20.59 -9.99 14.01
C ALA A 227 20.85 -8.68 13.25
N ALA A 228 21.31 -8.80 11.99
CA ALA A 228 21.79 -7.69 11.17
C ALA A 228 20.81 -6.52 11.28
N ARG A 229 21.22 -5.47 12.01
CA ARG A 229 20.45 -4.22 12.09
C ARG A 229 20.22 -3.80 10.65
N LEU A 230 18.97 -3.65 10.23
CA LEU A 230 18.70 -3.23 8.85
C LEU A 230 19.41 -1.90 8.62
N PRO A 231 20.18 -1.76 7.53
CA PRO A 231 20.71 -0.46 7.17
C PRO A 231 19.54 0.51 7.01
N TRP A 232 19.67 1.69 7.62
CA TRP A 232 18.65 2.72 7.57
C TRP A 232 18.32 3.13 6.13
N ALA A 233 19.33 3.09 5.24
CA ALA A 233 19.22 3.28 3.80
C ALA A 233 18.12 2.42 3.17
N LEU A 234 18.08 1.14 3.53
CA LEU A 234 17.13 0.18 2.98
C LEU A 234 15.72 0.46 3.47
N GLN A 235 15.58 0.89 4.73
CA GLN A 235 14.29 1.26 5.29
C GLN A 235 13.72 2.53 4.65
N VAL A 236 14.58 3.54 4.42
CA VAL A 236 14.22 4.74 3.67
C VAL A 236 13.85 4.38 2.24
N LEU A 237 14.58 3.46 1.60
CA LEU A 237 14.26 2.99 0.25
C LEU A 237 12.86 2.41 0.17
N TRP A 238 12.51 1.53 1.12
CA TRP A 238 11.17 0.94 1.15
C TRP A 238 10.07 1.99 1.33
N LEU A 239 10.29 2.96 2.21
CA LEU A 239 9.34 4.05 2.46
C LEU A 239 9.17 4.92 1.21
N VAL A 240 10.28 5.33 0.57
CA VAL A 240 10.26 6.18 -0.62
C VAL A 240 9.62 5.49 -1.81
N LEU A 241 9.94 4.20 -2.07
CA LEU A 241 9.33 3.44 -3.15
C LEU A 241 7.81 3.26 -2.94
N ALA A 242 7.39 2.95 -1.71
CA ALA A 242 5.99 2.83 -1.34
C ALA A 242 5.22 4.15 -1.49
N ALA A 243 5.83 5.25 -1.04
CA ALA A 243 5.26 6.59 -1.19
C ALA A 243 5.17 6.98 -2.66
N LEU A 244 6.22 6.75 -3.46
CA LEU A 244 6.24 7.06 -4.89
C LEU A 244 5.07 6.43 -5.64
N GLY A 245 4.86 5.11 -5.47
CA GLY A 245 3.76 4.42 -6.13
C GLY A 245 2.39 4.99 -5.74
N THR A 246 2.22 5.38 -4.48
CA THR A 246 0.95 5.92 -3.95
C THR A 246 0.70 7.35 -4.39
N VAL A 247 1.72 8.22 -4.38
CA VAL A 247 1.64 9.59 -4.89
C VAL A 247 1.34 9.56 -6.39
N ALA A 248 2.05 8.72 -7.17
CA ALA A 248 1.79 8.56 -8.60
C ALA A 248 0.35 8.12 -8.88
N LEU A 249 -0.14 7.12 -8.13
CA LEU A 249 -1.54 6.68 -8.22
C LEU A 249 -2.51 7.84 -8.00
N LEU A 250 -2.39 8.56 -6.88
CA LEU A 250 -3.34 9.60 -6.52
C LEU A 250 -3.27 10.79 -7.48
N ALA A 251 -2.06 11.23 -7.82
CA ALA A 251 -1.83 12.35 -8.72
C ALA A 251 -2.34 12.07 -10.14
N VAL A 252 -2.03 10.89 -10.69
CA VAL A 252 -2.52 10.49 -12.02
C VAL A 252 -4.04 10.28 -12.00
N SER A 253 -4.60 9.70 -10.94
CA SER A 253 -6.06 9.53 -10.81
C SER A 253 -6.78 10.87 -10.76
N ALA A 254 -6.28 11.82 -9.97
CA ALA A 254 -6.84 13.17 -9.88
C ALA A 254 -6.76 13.86 -11.24
N PHE A 255 -5.60 13.84 -11.90
CA PHE A 255 -5.44 14.42 -13.23
C PHE A 255 -6.39 13.81 -14.28
N ILE A 256 -6.50 12.48 -14.33
CA ILE A 256 -7.41 11.82 -15.27
C ILE A 256 -8.87 12.21 -15.00
N THR A 257 -9.29 12.25 -13.74
CA THR A 257 -10.70 12.48 -13.36
C THR A 257 -11.09 13.96 -13.31
N GLN A 258 -10.15 14.88 -13.18
CA GLN A 258 -10.40 16.32 -13.10
C GLN A 258 -10.09 17.05 -14.42
N ASP A 259 -8.93 16.75 -15.03
CA ASP A 259 -8.42 17.49 -16.19
C ASP A 259 -8.68 16.82 -17.54
N ILE A 260 -8.78 15.50 -17.58
CA ILE A 260 -9.00 14.76 -18.85
C ILE A 260 -10.49 14.46 -19.06
N ALA A 261 -11.12 13.75 -18.12
CA ALA A 261 -12.52 13.38 -18.22
C ALA A 261 -13.13 13.16 -16.83
N SER A 262 -14.13 13.96 -16.47
CA SER A 262 -14.88 13.81 -15.22
C SER A 262 -15.92 12.69 -15.32
N VAL A 263 -15.43 11.45 -15.20
CA VAL A 263 -16.25 10.23 -15.23
C VAL A 263 -16.13 9.50 -13.88
N PRO A 264 -17.23 9.32 -13.13
CA PRO A 264 -17.20 8.81 -11.75
C PRO A 264 -16.56 7.44 -11.53
N LEU A 265 -16.47 6.58 -12.55
CA LEU A 265 -15.88 5.23 -12.44
C LEU A 265 -14.43 5.17 -12.96
N LEU A 266 -13.91 6.27 -13.53
CA LEU A 266 -12.62 6.24 -14.22
C LEU A 266 -11.43 6.07 -13.26
N TRP A 267 -11.59 6.42 -11.97
CA TRP A 267 -10.58 6.20 -10.92
C TRP A 267 -10.29 4.71 -10.65
N ILE A 268 -11.18 3.80 -11.04
CA ILE A 268 -11.00 2.35 -10.88
C ILE A 268 -9.79 1.88 -11.70
N VAL A 269 -9.58 2.43 -12.89
CA VAL A 269 -8.53 1.98 -13.81
C VAL A 269 -7.12 2.23 -13.24
N PRO A 270 -6.75 3.46 -12.80
CA PRO A 270 -5.48 3.70 -12.12
C PRO A 270 -5.26 2.80 -10.89
N LEU A 271 -6.27 2.65 -10.04
CA LEU A 271 -6.16 1.85 -8.82
C LEU A 271 -6.01 0.35 -9.12
N ALA A 272 -6.69 -0.15 -10.16
CA ALA A 272 -6.54 -1.51 -10.64
C ALA A 272 -5.11 -1.77 -11.14
N LEU A 273 -4.52 -0.83 -11.90
CA LEU A 273 -3.13 -0.93 -12.37
C LEU A 273 -2.12 -0.91 -11.20
N TYR A 274 -2.37 -0.07 -10.19
CA TYR A 274 -1.56 -0.03 -8.98
C TYR A 274 -1.60 -1.38 -8.24
N LEU A 275 -2.79 -1.94 -7.97
CA LEU A 275 -2.92 -3.24 -7.32
C LEU A 275 -2.33 -4.38 -8.16
N LEU A 276 -2.57 -4.36 -9.48
CA LEU A 276 -2.01 -5.33 -10.41
C LEU A 276 -0.48 -5.33 -10.35
N SER A 277 0.16 -4.16 -10.24
CA SER A 277 1.62 -4.09 -10.13
C SER A 277 2.14 -4.79 -8.87
N PHE A 278 1.44 -4.71 -7.73
CA PHE A 278 1.79 -5.49 -6.55
C PHE A 278 1.60 -6.99 -6.76
N VAL A 279 0.49 -7.40 -7.40
CA VAL A 279 0.24 -8.82 -7.75
C VAL A 279 1.39 -9.37 -8.58
N LEU A 280 1.77 -8.68 -9.66
CA LEU A 280 2.82 -9.12 -10.57
C LEU A 280 4.20 -9.13 -9.90
N CYS A 281 4.58 -8.05 -9.21
CA CYS A 281 5.91 -7.91 -8.61
C CYS A 281 6.16 -8.87 -7.43
N PHE A 282 5.12 -9.18 -6.63
CA PHE A 282 5.27 -10.08 -5.48
C PHE A 282 4.92 -11.55 -5.76
N ASP A 283 4.27 -11.87 -6.89
CA ASP A 283 4.05 -13.27 -7.29
C ASP A 283 5.36 -13.93 -7.74
N SER A 284 6.14 -13.25 -8.59
CA SER A 284 7.38 -13.81 -9.13
C SER A 284 8.32 -12.76 -9.70
N ASP A 285 9.63 -13.02 -9.56
CA ASP A 285 10.70 -12.12 -10.04
C ASP A 285 10.79 -12.01 -11.57
N ARG A 286 9.98 -12.77 -12.33
CA ARG A 286 9.98 -12.78 -13.80
C ARG A 286 9.30 -11.56 -14.43
N TRP A 287 8.31 -10.99 -13.73
CA TRP A 287 7.45 -9.93 -14.26
C TRP A 287 8.17 -8.59 -14.29
N TYR A 288 8.94 -8.28 -13.24
CA TYR A 288 9.72 -7.06 -13.17
C TYR A 288 11.16 -7.28 -13.67
N ARG A 289 11.50 -6.59 -14.76
CA ARG A 289 12.87 -6.59 -15.31
C ARG A 289 13.35 -5.16 -15.47
N ARG A 290 14.49 -4.82 -14.86
CA ARG A 290 15.08 -3.47 -14.90
C ARG A 290 15.27 -2.97 -16.33
N TRP A 291 15.75 -3.82 -17.24
CA TRP A 291 15.99 -3.45 -18.64
C TRP A 291 14.74 -3.01 -19.40
N LEU A 292 13.53 -3.40 -18.94
CA LEU A 292 12.27 -3.00 -19.56
C LEU A 292 11.69 -1.77 -18.87
N PHE A 293 11.52 -1.84 -17.54
CA PHE A 293 10.79 -0.81 -16.80
C PHE A 293 11.61 0.45 -16.51
N TRP A 294 12.94 0.37 -16.43
CA TRP A 294 13.77 1.57 -16.29
C TRP A 294 13.65 2.47 -17.53
N PRO A 295 13.94 1.99 -18.76
CA PRO A 295 13.74 2.81 -19.94
C PRO A 295 12.27 3.20 -20.16
N ALA A 296 11.29 2.37 -19.79
CA ALA A 296 9.88 2.74 -19.90
C ALA A 296 9.53 3.95 -19.03
N VAL A 297 9.91 3.97 -17.75
CA VAL A 297 9.70 5.14 -16.87
C VAL A 297 10.42 6.35 -17.44
N LEU A 298 11.66 6.17 -17.87
CA LEU A 298 12.50 7.23 -18.42
C LEU A 298 11.99 7.84 -19.73
N LEU A 299 11.18 7.11 -20.50
CA LEU A 299 10.56 7.60 -21.73
C LEU A 299 9.14 8.14 -21.48
N LEU A 300 8.36 7.48 -20.61
CA LEU A 300 6.98 7.84 -20.34
C LEU A 300 6.85 9.05 -19.41
N THR A 301 7.72 9.22 -18.40
CA THR A 301 7.61 10.38 -17.50
C THR A 301 7.88 11.71 -18.20
N PRO A 302 8.86 11.84 -19.12
CA PRO A 302 9.00 13.05 -19.93
C PRO A 302 7.85 13.22 -20.92
N ALA A 303 7.31 12.14 -21.50
CA ALA A 303 6.15 12.24 -22.40
C ALA A 303 4.89 12.75 -21.68
N MET A 304 4.64 12.27 -20.46
CA MET A 304 3.59 12.80 -19.57
C MET A 304 3.84 14.27 -19.24
N GLY A 305 5.09 14.64 -18.90
CA GLY A 305 5.48 16.03 -18.65
C GLY A 305 5.26 16.94 -19.86
N TRP A 306 5.65 16.49 -21.06
CA TRP A 306 5.45 17.20 -22.32
C TRP A 306 3.96 17.47 -22.59
N TYR A 307 3.10 16.46 -22.38
CA TYR A 307 1.65 16.62 -22.52
C TYR A 307 1.11 17.72 -21.59
N LEU A 308 1.58 17.77 -20.34
CA LEU A 308 1.18 18.80 -19.37
C LEU A 308 1.59 20.22 -19.81
N SER A 309 2.69 20.37 -20.57
CA SER A 309 3.12 21.68 -21.09
C SER A 309 2.49 22.11 -22.41
N THR A 310 1.81 21.21 -23.12
CA THR A 310 1.35 21.53 -24.47
C THR A 310 0.08 22.41 -24.40
N PRO A 311 0.11 23.67 -24.90
CA PRO A 311 -0.99 24.63 -24.69
C PRO A 311 -2.34 24.19 -25.24
N GLN A 312 -2.34 23.36 -26.28
CA GLN A 312 -3.54 22.91 -26.99
C GLN A 312 -4.00 21.50 -26.58
N ARG A 313 -3.32 20.82 -25.63
CA ARG A 313 -3.61 19.44 -25.16
C ARG A 313 -4.19 18.54 -26.27
N SER A 314 -3.53 18.52 -27.43
CA SER A 314 -4.11 18.11 -28.72
C SER A 314 -4.29 16.60 -28.92
N LEU A 315 -3.99 15.78 -27.90
CA LEU A 315 -4.20 14.34 -27.98
C LEU A 315 -5.69 14.01 -27.82
N PRO A 316 -6.22 13.03 -28.56
CA PRO A 316 -7.52 12.46 -28.27
C PRO A 316 -7.60 12.00 -26.81
N ILE A 317 -8.76 12.18 -26.17
CA ILE A 317 -8.97 11.86 -24.75
C ILE A 317 -8.52 10.42 -24.41
N ALA A 318 -8.85 9.45 -25.26
CA ALA A 318 -8.44 8.05 -25.08
C ALA A 318 -6.91 7.87 -25.11
N ALA A 319 -6.21 8.61 -25.95
CA ALA A 319 -4.74 8.57 -26.03
C ALA A 319 -4.10 9.21 -24.79
N ALA A 320 -4.68 10.31 -24.28
CA ALA A 320 -4.24 10.91 -23.02
C ALA A 320 -4.43 9.95 -21.84
N ILE A 321 -5.62 9.34 -21.69
CA ILE A 321 -5.86 8.31 -20.65
C ILE A 321 -4.87 7.16 -20.80
N GLY A 322 -4.67 6.66 -22.02
CA GLY A 322 -3.71 5.59 -22.31
C GLY A 322 -2.27 5.94 -21.92
N LEU A 323 -1.80 7.15 -22.23
CA LEU A 323 -0.48 7.65 -21.85
C LEU A 323 -0.31 7.67 -20.33
N PHE A 324 -1.26 8.24 -19.60
CA PHE A 324 -1.17 8.36 -18.14
C PHE A 324 -1.33 7.03 -17.43
N CYS A 325 -2.20 6.14 -17.91
CA CYS A 325 -2.35 4.79 -17.36
C CYS A 325 -1.10 3.92 -17.61
N THR A 326 -0.51 3.98 -18.81
CA THR A 326 0.73 3.24 -19.12
C THR A 326 1.94 3.80 -18.37
N GLY A 327 2.05 5.13 -18.27
CA GLY A 327 3.04 5.81 -17.45
C GLY A 327 2.92 5.45 -15.97
N LEU A 328 1.71 5.48 -15.42
CA LEU A 328 1.43 5.04 -14.05
C LEU A 328 1.85 3.59 -13.84
N LEU A 329 1.44 2.68 -14.73
CA LEU A 329 1.83 1.27 -14.64
C LEU A 329 3.36 1.11 -14.65
N ALA A 330 4.08 1.86 -15.50
CA ALA A 330 5.53 1.81 -15.53
C ALA A 330 6.16 2.30 -14.21
N ILE A 331 5.69 3.42 -13.65
CA ILE A 331 6.15 3.94 -12.35
C ILE A 331 5.86 2.96 -11.23
N CYS A 332 4.64 2.39 -11.18
CA CYS A 332 4.25 1.42 -10.16
C CYS A 332 5.04 0.11 -10.28
N MET A 333 5.25 -0.40 -11.51
CA MET A 333 6.07 -1.59 -11.74
C MET A 333 7.53 -1.36 -11.35
N PHE A 334 8.09 -0.18 -11.62
CA PHE A 334 9.40 0.22 -11.13
C PHE A 334 9.45 0.26 -9.59
N ALA A 335 8.54 1.01 -8.97
CA ALA A 335 8.52 1.20 -7.53
C ALA A 335 8.32 -0.12 -6.77
N ASN A 336 7.26 -0.85 -7.13
CA ASN A 336 6.90 -2.11 -6.49
C ASN A 336 7.85 -3.25 -6.88
N GLY A 337 8.45 -3.20 -8.06
CA GLY A 337 9.46 -4.17 -8.52
C GLY A 337 10.79 -4.03 -7.78
N GLU A 338 11.31 -2.81 -7.61
CA GLU A 338 12.49 -2.56 -6.78
C GLU A 338 12.20 -2.88 -5.31
N LEU A 339 11.00 -2.57 -4.82
CA LEU A 339 10.57 -2.93 -3.46
C LEU A 339 10.54 -4.45 -3.27
N ALA A 340 9.97 -5.19 -4.23
CA ALA A 340 9.93 -6.65 -4.20
C ALA A 340 11.34 -7.25 -4.25
N ARG A 341 12.28 -6.68 -5.02
CA ARG A 341 13.69 -7.11 -5.04
C ARG A 341 14.42 -6.82 -3.72
N ALA A 342 14.04 -5.74 -3.04
CA ALA A 342 14.62 -5.30 -1.77
C ALA A 342 13.96 -5.96 -0.53
N ARG A 343 13.06 -6.94 -0.72
CA ARG A 343 12.37 -7.65 0.36
C ARG A 343 13.37 -8.30 1.32
N PRO A 344 13.20 -8.16 2.66
CA PRO A 344 14.15 -8.72 3.61
C PRO A 344 13.94 -10.23 3.83
N GLY A 345 14.79 -10.82 4.67
CA GLY A 345 14.54 -12.16 5.19
C GLY A 345 13.31 -12.21 6.11
N PRO A 346 12.77 -13.42 6.41
CA PRO A 346 11.50 -13.61 7.10
C PRO A 346 11.43 -13.00 8.52
N ALA A 347 12.58 -12.82 9.18
CA ALA A 347 12.66 -12.22 10.50
C ALA A 347 12.20 -10.73 10.55
N GLN A 348 12.23 -10.05 9.41
CA GLN A 348 11.92 -8.62 9.30
C GLN A 348 10.69 -8.36 8.41
N LEU A 349 9.95 -9.42 8.06
CA LEU A 349 8.80 -9.39 7.14
C LEU A 349 7.70 -8.42 7.60
N THR A 350 7.34 -8.43 8.89
CA THR A 350 6.32 -7.53 9.43
C THR A 350 6.78 -6.08 9.44
N ARG A 351 8.06 -5.82 9.71
CA ARG A 351 8.66 -4.47 9.66
C ARG A 351 8.68 -3.92 8.23
N PHE A 352 8.96 -4.79 7.24
CA PHE A 352 8.88 -4.42 5.83
C PHE A 352 7.46 -3.99 5.46
N TYR A 353 6.44 -4.77 5.85
CA TYR A 353 5.05 -4.38 5.60
C TYR A 353 4.67 -3.10 6.33
N LEU A 354 5.13 -2.91 7.58
CA LEU A 354 4.90 -1.68 8.32
C LEU A 354 5.47 -0.46 7.58
N LEU A 355 6.70 -0.54 7.06
CA LEU A 355 7.31 0.56 6.30
C LEU A 355 6.65 0.76 4.92
N LEU A 356 6.17 -0.32 4.30
CA LEU A 356 5.36 -0.25 3.08
C LEU A 356 4.04 0.49 3.34
N ALA A 357 3.31 0.16 4.41
CA ALA A 357 2.08 0.84 4.80
C ALA A 357 2.34 2.29 5.24
N LEU A 358 3.44 2.55 5.95
CA LEU A 358 3.84 3.89 6.36
C LEU A 358 4.16 4.78 5.15
N GLY A 359 4.94 4.27 4.18
CA GLY A 359 5.24 4.99 2.95
C GLY A 359 3.98 5.24 2.12
N GLY A 360 3.09 4.24 2.02
CA GLY A 360 1.79 4.40 1.37
C GLY A 360 0.91 5.46 2.03
N ALA A 361 0.74 5.42 3.36
CA ALA A 361 -0.02 6.42 4.11
C ALA A 361 0.61 7.82 4.00
N ALA A 362 1.94 7.93 4.11
CA ALA A 362 2.64 9.20 3.95
C ALA A 362 2.45 9.79 2.54
N GLY A 363 2.57 8.96 1.49
CA GLY A 363 2.30 9.37 0.12
C GLY A 363 0.83 9.75 -0.10
N GLY A 364 -0.09 9.03 0.52
CA GLY A 364 -1.52 9.29 0.51
C GLY A 364 -1.90 10.63 1.13
N ILE A 365 -1.44 10.88 2.35
CA ILE A 365 -1.62 12.14 3.08
C ILE A 365 -0.93 13.28 2.34
N PHE A 366 0.26 13.04 1.78
CA PHE A 366 0.95 14.06 0.99
C PHE A 366 0.13 14.48 -0.23
N ALA A 367 -0.26 13.55 -1.09
CA ALA A 367 -0.96 13.88 -2.34
C ALA A 367 -2.42 14.33 -2.11
N GLY A 368 -3.13 13.74 -1.14
CA GLY A 368 -4.56 14.00 -0.92
C GLY A 368 -4.87 15.13 0.06
N VAL A 369 -3.92 15.50 0.94
CA VAL A 369 -4.14 16.53 1.98
C VAL A 369 -3.08 17.61 1.91
N LEU A 370 -1.79 17.27 2.04
CA LEU A 370 -0.76 18.30 2.21
C LEU A 370 -0.52 19.09 0.92
N ALA A 371 -0.40 18.43 -0.23
CA ALA A 371 -0.05 19.10 -1.48
C ALA A 371 -1.07 20.17 -1.90
N PRO A 372 -2.40 19.91 -1.88
CA PRO A 372 -3.40 20.93 -2.18
C PRO A 372 -3.44 22.12 -1.20
N HIS A 373 -2.97 21.95 0.05
CA HIS A 373 -2.99 23.02 1.05
C HIS A 373 -1.67 23.80 1.14
N LEU A 374 -0.54 23.16 0.83
CA LEU A 374 0.79 23.75 0.95
C LEU A 374 1.27 24.42 -0.34
N PHE A 375 0.78 23.96 -1.50
CA PHE A 375 1.25 24.48 -2.78
C PHE A 375 0.11 25.13 -3.58
N ASN A 376 0.46 26.23 -4.27
CA ASN A 376 -0.43 26.93 -5.20
C ASN A 376 -0.44 26.20 -6.55
N GLY A 377 -0.91 24.94 -6.59
CA GLY A 377 -1.05 24.12 -7.81
C GLY A 377 -0.95 22.61 -7.57
N TYR A 378 -1.16 21.81 -8.62
CA TYR A 378 -1.09 20.34 -8.61
C TYR A 378 0.36 19.83 -8.66
N TRP A 379 1.14 20.03 -7.59
CA TRP A 379 2.57 19.70 -7.55
C TRP A 379 2.86 18.21 -7.36
N GLU A 380 1.88 17.44 -6.88
CA GLU A 380 1.97 16.00 -6.67
C GLU A 380 2.21 15.22 -7.98
N LEU A 381 1.61 15.64 -9.09
CA LEU A 381 1.81 15.00 -10.39
C LEU A 381 3.23 15.23 -10.92
N PRO A 382 3.72 16.48 -11.08
CA PRO A 382 5.11 16.74 -11.45
C PRO A 382 6.12 16.02 -10.53
N ALA A 383 5.90 16.03 -9.21
CA ALA A 383 6.77 15.32 -8.27
C ALA A 383 6.83 13.81 -8.55
N SER A 384 5.67 13.17 -8.82
CA SER A 384 5.60 11.75 -9.15
C SER A 384 6.32 11.36 -10.43
N LEU A 385 6.52 12.30 -11.36
CA LEU A 385 7.26 12.09 -12.61
C LEU A 385 8.78 12.21 -12.45
N ALA A 386 9.23 13.08 -11.53
CA ALA A 386 10.65 13.37 -11.31
C ALA A 386 11.33 12.42 -10.31
N VAL A 387 10.66 12.09 -9.22
CA VAL A 387 11.19 11.22 -8.14
C VAL A 387 11.66 9.84 -8.64
N PRO A 388 11.00 9.15 -9.60
CA PRO A 388 11.51 7.90 -10.16
C PRO A 388 12.95 8.02 -10.68
N GLY A 389 13.28 9.11 -11.38
CA GLY A 389 14.62 9.37 -11.90
C GLY A 389 15.66 9.53 -10.78
N LEU A 390 15.31 10.25 -9.72
CA LEU A 390 16.17 10.41 -8.52
C LEU A 390 16.42 9.07 -7.82
N VAL A 391 15.39 8.23 -7.70
CA VAL A 391 15.52 6.90 -7.10
C VAL A 391 16.37 5.98 -7.98
N MET A 392 16.25 6.06 -9.31
CA MET A 392 17.14 5.33 -10.23
C MET A 392 18.60 5.73 -10.05
N LEU A 393 18.90 7.04 -9.91
CA LEU A 393 20.24 7.55 -9.63
C LEU A 393 20.79 7.01 -8.30
N TRP A 394 19.95 6.96 -7.26
CA TRP A 394 20.36 6.42 -5.98
C TRP A 394 20.69 4.91 -6.05
N LEU A 395 19.92 4.16 -6.85
CA LEU A 395 20.12 2.73 -7.05
C LEU A 395 21.29 2.39 -8.00
N SER A 396 21.78 3.34 -8.81
CA SER A 396 22.77 3.09 -9.87
C SER A 396 24.24 3.15 -9.44
N ARG A 397 24.57 2.77 -8.19
CA ARG A 397 25.91 2.98 -7.58
C ARG A 397 27.01 1.96 -7.92
N ALA A 398 26.93 1.19 -9.02
CA ALA A 398 27.99 0.22 -9.38
C ALA A 398 28.42 0.26 -10.86
N ARG A 399 29.69 -0.15 -11.08
CA ARG A 399 30.65 -0.01 -12.21
C ARG A 399 30.17 -0.19 -13.68
N GLN A 400 28.88 -0.39 -13.95
CA GLN A 400 28.30 -0.57 -15.30
C GLN A 400 27.05 0.29 -15.58
N GLN A 401 26.92 1.46 -14.94
CA GLN A 401 25.66 2.22 -14.97
C GLN A 401 25.81 3.72 -15.33
N TRP A 402 26.96 4.16 -15.85
CA TRP A 402 27.15 5.58 -16.23
C TRP A 402 26.12 6.06 -17.26
N VAL A 403 25.67 5.18 -18.18
CA VAL A 403 24.61 5.50 -19.14
C VAL A 403 23.29 5.80 -18.44
N TRP A 404 22.89 4.99 -17.45
CA TRP A 404 21.67 5.22 -16.67
C TRP A 404 21.78 6.45 -15.76
N PHE A 405 22.99 6.71 -15.26
CA PHE A 405 23.28 7.91 -14.47
C PHE A 405 23.14 9.18 -15.32
N VAL A 406 23.84 9.26 -16.46
CA VAL A 406 23.76 10.39 -17.38
C VAL A 406 22.33 10.59 -17.87
N PHE A 407 21.65 9.50 -18.21
CA PHE A 407 20.27 9.56 -18.70
C PHE A 407 19.29 10.04 -17.62
N ALA A 408 19.33 9.49 -16.41
CA ALA A 408 18.44 9.91 -15.33
C ALA A 408 18.75 11.35 -14.87
N LEU A 409 20.02 11.77 -14.90
CA LEU A 409 20.42 13.16 -14.67
C LEU A 409 19.83 14.09 -15.74
N LEU A 410 19.90 13.73 -17.03
CA LEU A 410 19.29 14.50 -18.11
C LEU A 410 17.78 14.62 -17.97
N VAL A 411 17.09 13.57 -17.50
CA VAL A 411 15.65 13.63 -17.21
C VAL A 411 15.36 14.58 -16.05
N VAL A 412 16.11 14.51 -14.95
CA VAL A 412 15.94 15.42 -13.80
C VAL A 412 16.25 16.87 -14.19
N VAL A 413 17.32 17.11 -14.95
CA VAL A 413 17.71 18.44 -15.43
C VAL A 413 16.71 18.97 -16.45
N GLY A 414 16.26 18.14 -17.39
CA GLY A 414 15.23 18.48 -18.36
C GLY A 414 13.90 18.82 -17.68
N PHE A 415 13.54 18.08 -16.64
CA PHE A 415 12.35 18.36 -15.83
C PHE A 415 12.50 19.64 -14.97
N ALA A 416 13.68 19.90 -14.40
CA ALA A 416 13.94 21.15 -13.69
C ALA A 416 13.90 22.36 -14.63
N TYR A 417 14.43 22.22 -15.85
CA TYR A 417 14.36 23.25 -16.89
C TYR A 417 12.90 23.45 -17.37
N PHE A 418 12.12 22.37 -17.48
CA PHE A 418 10.69 22.41 -17.75
C PHE A 418 9.91 23.16 -16.67
N LEU A 419 10.16 22.88 -15.39
CA LEU A 419 9.56 23.63 -14.27
C LEU A 419 9.92 25.12 -14.37
N LYS A 420 11.15 25.44 -14.79
CA LYS A 420 11.59 26.83 -15.00
C LYS A 420 10.86 27.53 -16.16
N LEU A 421 10.53 26.81 -17.23
CA LEU A 421 9.76 27.35 -18.37
C LEU A 421 8.28 27.54 -18.03
N ALA A 422 7.68 26.63 -17.26
CA ALA A 422 6.33 26.79 -16.71
C ALA A 422 6.29 27.86 -15.59
N ALA A 423 7.43 28.12 -14.93
CA ALA A 423 7.58 29.10 -13.85
C ALA A 423 7.63 30.59 -14.29
N VAL A 424 7.30 30.93 -15.54
CA VAL A 424 6.82 32.30 -15.80
C VAL A 424 5.55 32.60 -14.95
N ALA A 425 4.92 31.57 -14.36
CA ALA A 425 3.82 31.68 -13.39
C ALA A 425 4.11 31.17 -11.95
N VAL A 426 5.35 30.83 -11.55
CA VAL A 426 5.65 30.31 -10.19
C VAL A 426 6.77 31.12 -9.54
N SER A 427 6.61 31.47 -8.25
CA SER A 427 7.59 32.30 -7.52
C SER A 427 8.97 31.62 -7.46
N THR A 428 9.99 32.39 -7.82
CA THR A 428 11.39 31.98 -7.95
C THR A 428 11.95 31.34 -6.67
N ASN A 429 11.34 31.62 -5.52
CA ASN A 429 11.77 31.14 -4.20
C ASN A 429 11.57 29.63 -4.00
N VAL A 430 10.50 29.04 -4.56
CA VAL A 430 10.24 27.58 -4.44
C VAL A 430 11.21 26.77 -5.30
N PHE A 431 11.56 27.31 -6.47
CA PHE A 431 12.55 26.73 -7.38
C PHE A 431 13.96 26.70 -6.75
N TYR A 432 14.38 27.79 -6.11
CA TYR A 432 15.66 27.82 -5.40
C TYR A 432 15.67 26.91 -4.16
N ALA A 433 14.55 26.80 -3.43
CA ALA A 433 14.46 25.91 -2.27
C ALA A 433 14.58 24.43 -2.66
N SER A 434 13.96 24.02 -3.78
CA SER A 434 14.01 22.63 -4.27
C SER A 434 15.38 22.26 -4.85
N ILE A 435 16.08 23.19 -5.49
CA ILE A 435 17.47 23.01 -5.94
C ILE A 435 18.44 22.99 -4.75
N ALA A 436 18.26 23.89 -3.76
CA ALA A 436 19.10 23.94 -2.56
C ALA A 436 18.95 22.72 -1.65
N ALA A 437 17.82 21.99 -1.74
CA ALA A 437 17.63 20.72 -1.05
C ALA A 437 18.39 19.54 -1.69
N MET A 438 18.76 19.63 -2.98
CA MET A 438 19.45 18.54 -3.68
C MET A 438 20.85 18.23 -3.12
N PRO A 439 21.73 19.21 -2.80
CA PRO A 439 23.02 18.95 -2.16
C PRO A 439 22.91 18.44 -0.70
N ALA A 440 21.89 18.89 0.05
CA ALA A 440 21.72 18.51 1.45
C ALA A 440 21.40 17.01 1.64
N SER A 441 20.74 16.39 0.64
CA SER A 441 20.49 14.94 0.62
C SER A 441 21.71 14.10 0.22
N ALA A 442 22.72 14.72 -0.41
CA ALA A 442 23.95 14.06 -0.83
C ALA A 442 25.04 14.07 0.26
N ALA A 443 25.01 15.03 1.19
CA ALA A 443 26.02 15.20 2.24
C ALA A 443 25.81 14.34 3.51
N GLY A 444 24.65 13.70 3.67
CA GLY A 444 24.33 12.87 4.85
C GLY A 444 24.82 11.41 4.79
N TYR A 445 25.69 11.05 3.83
CA TYR A 445 26.08 9.66 3.57
C TYR A 445 27.59 9.41 3.47
N THR A 446 28.40 10.37 3.89
CA THR A 446 29.83 10.18 4.14
C THR A 446 30.13 10.46 5.62
N ALA A 447 29.56 9.64 6.49
CA ALA A 447 30.02 9.40 7.85
C ALA A 447 29.57 8.00 8.29
#